data_AF-D6TEB4-F1
#
_entry.id   AF-D6TEB4-F1
#
_cell.length_a   1.000
_cell.length_b   1.000
_cell.length_c   1.000
_cell.angle_alpha   90.00
_cell.angle_beta   90.00
_cell.angle_gamma   90.00
#
_symmetry.space_group_name_H-M   'P 1'
#
loop_
_entity.id
_entity.type
_entity.pdbx_description
1 polymer ?
#
loop_
_entity_poly.entity_id
_entity_poly.type
_entity_poly.pdbx_seq_one_letter_code
_entity_poly.pdbx_strand_id
1 'polypeptide(L)'
;MQTNLFRWLFEDPVTAGSNGGLPGTEPFHFLWPWLIFCIAGLLITFYYSVEGRKRFVKSKPLAKRMLDNYLGWFAVICFIGLPLIFARVYLDGYFFAWRFWRYLWLLSLLVWAGVWVFHLVKRYPQERAGYDAYKSRQQYMPRGNKRKAASR
;
A
#
# COMPACT_ATOMS: atom_id res chain seq x y z
N MET A 1 1.86 26.62 -28.09
CA MET A 1 0.84 25.71 -27.52
C MET A 1 1.03 25.68 -26.01
N GLN A 2 0.26 26.46 -25.26
CA GLN A 2 0.23 26.36 -23.79
C GLN A 2 -0.62 25.13 -23.44
N THR A 3 0.02 24.05 -23.01
CA THR A 3 -0.69 22.92 -22.41
C THR A 3 -1.29 23.39 -21.09
N ASN A 4 -2.60 23.61 -21.07
CA ASN A 4 -3.29 23.90 -19.83
C ASN A 4 -3.35 22.61 -18.99
N LEU A 5 -2.34 22.43 -18.15
CA LEU A 5 -2.10 21.26 -17.30
C LEU A 5 -3.33 20.91 -16.46
N PHE A 6 -4.06 21.93 -16.00
CA PHE A 6 -5.30 21.76 -15.25
C PHE A 6 -6.37 21.07 -16.08
N ARG A 7 -6.66 21.56 -17.30
CA ARG A 7 -7.61 20.90 -18.20
C ARG A 7 -7.19 19.45 -18.46
N TRP A 8 -5.92 19.22 -18.78
CA TRP A 8 -5.45 17.86 -19.09
C TRP A 8 -5.61 16.85 -17.93
N LEU A 9 -5.40 17.29 -16.68
CA LEU A 9 -5.55 16.45 -15.47
C LEU A 9 -7.01 16.13 -15.13
N PHE A 10 -7.90 17.10 -15.31
CA PHE A 10 -9.30 17.06 -14.88
C PHE A 10 -10.29 16.80 -16.02
N GLU A 11 -9.81 16.27 -17.15
CA GLU A 11 -10.63 15.94 -18.30
C GLU A 11 -10.91 14.44 -18.34
N ASP A 12 -12.13 14.08 -18.70
CA ASP A 12 -12.55 12.70 -18.88
C ASP A 12 -12.04 12.12 -20.21
N PRO A 13 -11.86 10.78 -20.28
CA PRO A 13 -11.41 10.09 -21.48
C PRO A 13 -12.18 10.37 -22.78
N VAL A 14 -13.48 10.69 -22.70
CA VAL A 14 -14.32 10.98 -23.87
C VAL A 14 -13.96 12.37 -24.41
N THR A 15 -14.01 13.39 -23.56
CA THR A 15 -13.65 14.77 -23.94
C THR A 15 -12.20 14.86 -24.40
N ALA A 16 -11.29 14.15 -23.73
CA ALA A 16 -9.89 14.07 -24.12
C ALA A 16 -9.67 13.42 -25.50
N GLY A 17 -10.43 12.35 -25.81
CA GLY A 17 -10.40 11.70 -27.11
C GLY A 17 -10.89 12.61 -28.23
N SER A 18 -12.03 13.28 -28.00
CA SER A 18 -12.62 14.24 -28.93
C SER A 18 -11.68 15.43 -29.22
N ASN A 19 -11.08 16.01 -28.17
CA ASN A 19 -10.12 17.11 -28.31
C ASN A 19 -8.81 16.68 -29.01
N GLY A 20 -8.48 15.39 -28.96
CA GLY A 20 -7.34 14.80 -29.67
C GLY A 20 -7.64 14.37 -31.11
N GLY A 21 -8.84 14.61 -31.62
CA GLY A 21 -9.26 14.18 -32.97
C GLY A 21 -9.43 12.66 -33.11
N LEU A 22 -9.59 11.94 -32.00
CA LEU A 22 -9.81 10.50 -32.00
C LEU A 22 -11.30 10.20 -32.23
N PRO A 23 -11.64 9.13 -32.96
CA PRO A 23 -13.03 8.73 -33.22
C PRO A 23 -13.74 8.13 -31.98
N GLY A 24 -13.06 8.06 -30.83
CA GLY A 24 -13.57 7.47 -29.59
C GLY A 24 -12.80 7.95 -28.37
N THR A 25 -12.98 7.25 -27.26
CA THR A 25 -12.29 7.54 -26.00
C THR A 25 -10.78 7.41 -26.14
N GLU A 26 -10.03 8.21 -25.38
CA GLU A 26 -8.57 8.05 -25.27
C GLU A 26 -8.22 6.57 -24.97
N PRO A 27 -7.20 5.97 -25.60
CA PRO A 27 -6.79 4.61 -25.26
C PRO A 27 -6.07 4.55 -23.91
N PHE A 28 -6.37 3.53 -23.09
CA PHE A 28 -5.67 3.31 -21.82
C PHE A 28 -4.52 2.31 -21.96
N HIS A 29 -3.33 2.80 -22.30
CA HIS A 29 -2.15 1.96 -22.55
C HIS A 29 -1.63 1.19 -21.32
N PHE A 30 -1.90 1.69 -20.11
CA PHE A 30 -1.38 1.11 -18.86
C PHE A 30 -2.35 0.16 -18.17
N LEU A 31 -3.44 -0.24 -18.83
CA LEU A 31 -4.46 -1.12 -18.26
C LEU A 31 -3.87 -2.42 -17.71
N TRP A 32 -3.14 -3.16 -18.54
CA TRP A 32 -2.62 -4.47 -18.17
C TRP A 32 -1.53 -4.39 -17.10
N PRO A 33 -0.48 -3.55 -17.23
CA PRO A 33 0.51 -3.40 -16.17
C PRO A 33 -0.11 -3.00 -14.82
N TRP A 34 -1.09 -2.09 -14.83
CA TRP A 34 -1.78 -1.66 -13.61
C TRP A 34 -2.57 -2.80 -12.99
N LEU A 35 -3.38 -3.49 -13.79
CA LEU A 35 -4.22 -4.59 -13.34
C LEU A 35 -3.37 -5.71 -12.74
N ILE A 36 -2.31 -6.12 -13.45
CA ILE A 36 -1.36 -7.13 -12.99
C ILE A 36 -0.73 -6.68 -11.66
N PHE A 37 -0.30 -5.43 -11.56
CA PHE A 37 0.28 -4.90 -10.33
C PHE A 37 -0.70 -4.95 -9.14
N CYS A 38 -1.96 -4.54 -9.34
CA CYS A 38 -2.95 -4.57 -8.27
C CYS A 38 -3.30 -6.00 -7.83
N ILE A 39 -3.50 -6.91 -8.79
CA ILE A 39 -3.82 -8.31 -8.50
C ILE A 39 -2.64 -9.00 -7.81
N ALA A 40 -1.43 -8.88 -8.37
CA ALA A 40 -0.23 -9.47 -7.79
C ALA A 40 0.05 -8.89 -6.41
N GLY A 41 -0.13 -7.58 -6.22
CA GLY A 41 0.04 -6.92 -4.94
C GLY A 41 -0.92 -7.46 -3.87
N LEU A 42 -2.21 -7.61 -4.21
CA LEU A 42 -3.19 -8.25 -3.33
C LEU A 42 -2.85 -9.71 -3.06
N LEU A 43 -2.43 -10.47 -4.06
CA LEU A 43 -2.04 -11.87 -3.92
C LEU A 43 -0.86 -12.03 -2.94
N ILE A 44 0.15 -11.15 -3.03
CA ILE A 44 1.29 -11.13 -2.11
C ILE A 44 0.82 -10.86 -0.68
N THR A 45 -0.08 -9.89 -0.49
CA THR A 45 -0.62 -9.57 0.84
C THR A 45 -1.46 -10.71 1.42
N PHE A 46 -2.21 -11.41 0.57
CA PHE A 46 -2.99 -12.58 0.93
C PHE A 46 -2.09 -13.78 1.30
N TYR A 47 -1.09 -14.07 0.49
CA TYR A 47 -0.11 -15.13 0.78
C TYR A 47 0.62 -14.86 2.11
N TYR A 48 1.02 -13.62 2.32
CA TYR A 48 1.65 -13.20 3.57
C TYR A 48 0.72 -13.42 4.78
N SER A 49 -0.56 -13.03 4.69
CA SER A 49 -1.49 -13.13 5.82
C SER A 49 -1.83 -14.58 6.18
N VAL A 50 -1.96 -15.47 5.20
CA VAL A 50 -2.35 -16.88 5.39
C VAL A 50 -1.15 -17.75 5.82
N GLU A 51 -0.04 -17.68 5.08
CA GLU A 51 1.12 -18.57 5.27
C GLU A 51 2.36 -17.82 5.75
N GLY A 52 2.70 -16.70 5.12
CA GLY A 52 3.96 -16.00 5.35
C GLY A 52 4.14 -15.55 6.81
N ARG A 53 3.05 -15.11 7.43
CA ARG A 53 2.98 -14.68 8.83
C ARG A 53 3.35 -15.80 9.80
N LYS A 54 2.91 -17.03 9.51
CA LYS A 54 3.16 -18.21 10.34
C LYS A 54 4.56 -18.78 10.13
N ARG A 55 5.08 -18.71 8.90
CA ARG A 55 6.35 -19.35 8.53
C ARG A 55 7.58 -18.48 8.78
N PHE A 56 7.53 -17.18 8.46
CA PHE A 56 8.72 -16.31 8.45
C PHE A 56 8.86 -15.38 9.67
N VAL A 57 7.75 -15.08 10.35
CA VAL A 57 7.68 -13.97 11.32
C VAL A 57 7.21 -14.41 12.72
N LYS A 58 7.00 -15.71 12.93
CA LYS A 58 6.53 -16.30 14.19
C LYS A 58 7.41 -15.94 15.40
N SER A 59 8.74 -15.94 15.24
CA SER A 59 9.70 -15.65 16.31
C SER A 59 10.19 -14.20 16.34
N LYS A 60 9.72 -13.35 15.41
CA LYS A 60 10.20 -11.97 15.22
C LYS A 60 9.04 -10.97 15.36
N PRO A 61 8.63 -10.62 16.59
CA PRO A 61 7.45 -9.79 16.82
C PRO A 61 7.55 -8.39 16.20
N LEU A 62 8.77 -7.81 16.17
CA LEU A 62 9.02 -6.50 15.53
C LEU A 62 8.78 -6.55 14.02
N ALA A 63 9.40 -7.52 13.34
CA ALA A 63 9.25 -7.71 11.90
C ALA A 63 7.80 -8.07 11.52
N LYS A 64 7.10 -8.82 12.37
CA LYS A 64 5.68 -9.16 12.20
C LYS A 64 4.81 -7.91 12.22
N ARG A 65 4.92 -7.08 13.27
CA ARG A 65 4.14 -5.86 13.40
C ARG A 65 4.41 -4.89 12.26
N MET A 66 5.68 -4.79 11.86
CA MET A 66 6.09 -3.98 10.73
C MET A 66 5.41 -4.46 9.45
N LEU A 67 5.67 -5.69 9.02
CA LEU A 67 5.11 -6.24 7.79
C LEU A 67 3.57 -6.26 7.78
N ASP A 68 2.90 -6.59 8.89
CA ASP A 68 1.43 -6.53 9.01
C ASP A 68 0.92 -5.10 8.66
N ASN A 69 1.57 -4.04 9.17
CA ASN A 69 1.18 -2.66 8.87
C ASN A 69 1.51 -2.25 7.43
N TYR A 70 2.69 -2.64 6.90
CA TYR A 70 3.12 -2.26 5.55
C TYR A 70 2.34 -2.95 4.45
N LEU A 71 2.20 -4.27 4.54
CA LEU A 71 1.37 -5.05 3.62
C LEU A 71 -0.10 -4.66 3.76
N GLY A 72 -0.56 -4.25 4.94
CA GLY A 72 -1.91 -3.71 5.14
C GLY A 72 -2.16 -2.45 4.30
N TRP A 73 -1.31 -1.42 4.44
CA TRP A 73 -1.44 -0.20 3.64
C TRP A 73 -1.24 -0.44 2.15
N PHE A 74 -0.32 -1.33 1.78
CA PHE A 74 -0.12 -1.73 0.38
C PHE A 74 -1.37 -2.39 -0.20
N ALA A 75 -2.01 -3.30 0.55
CA ALA A 75 -3.26 -3.92 0.16
C ALA A 75 -4.37 -2.89 -0.06
N VAL A 76 -4.49 -1.90 0.81
CA VAL A 76 -5.47 -0.80 0.66
C VAL A 76 -5.22 -0.02 -0.63
N ILE A 77 -3.97 0.32 -0.95
CA ILE A 77 -3.63 1.04 -2.18
C ILE A 77 -3.96 0.19 -3.42
N CYS A 78 -3.60 -1.09 -3.43
CA CYS A 78 -3.96 -2.00 -4.53
C CYS A 78 -5.47 -2.18 -4.65
N PHE A 79 -6.20 -2.26 -3.54
CA PHE A 79 -7.64 -2.40 -3.51
C PHE A 79 -8.35 -1.17 -4.06
N ILE A 80 -7.89 0.04 -3.71
CA ILE A 80 -8.39 1.32 -4.28
C ILE A 80 -8.04 1.44 -5.78
N GLY A 81 -6.94 0.83 -6.22
CA GLY A 81 -6.56 0.81 -7.63
C GLY A 81 -7.57 0.10 -8.54
N LEU A 82 -8.22 -0.96 -8.06
CA LEU A 82 -9.19 -1.74 -8.83
C LEU A 82 -10.46 -0.95 -9.26
N PRO A 83 -11.20 -0.25 -8.37
CA PRO A 83 -12.35 0.54 -8.78
C PRO A 83 -11.96 1.71 -9.69
N LEU A 84 -10.75 2.25 -9.59
CA LEU A 84 -10.25 3.27 -10.52
C LEU A 84 -10.02 2.70 -11.93
N ILE A 85 -9.48 1.48 -12.05
CA ILE A 85 -9.40 0.77 -13.34
C ILE A 85 -10.80 0.50 -13.87
N PHE A 86 -11.72 0.01 -13.02
CA PHE A 86 -13.09 -0.29 -13.43
C PHE A 86 -13.81 0.96 -13.96
N ALA A 87 -13.70 2.08 -13.24
CA ALA A 87 -14.24 3.36 -13.69
C ALA A 87 -13.66 3.78 -15.05
N ARG A 88 -12.38 3.47 -15.30
CA ARG A 88 -11.73 3.78 -16.57
C ARG A 88 -12.07 2.82 -17.72
N VAL A 89 -12.67 1.67 -17.46
CA VAL A 89 -13.05 0.73 -18.52
C VAL A 89 -14.53 0.83 -18.85
N TYR A 90 -15.35 1.12 -17.84
CA TYR A 90 -16.82 1.07 -17.97
C TYR A 90 -17.50 2.43 -17.79
N LEU A 91 -16.80 3.45 -17.26
CA LEU A 91 -17.39 4.74 -16.88
C LEU A 91 -16.60 5.93 -17.45
N ASP A 92 -16.24 5.85 -18.73
CA ASP A 92 -15.33 6.80 -19.39
C ASP A 92 -15.78 8.26 -19.41
N GLY A 93 -17.07 8.55 -19.29
CA GLY A 93 -17.60 9.92 -19.19
C GLY A 93 -17.71 10.47 -17.77
N TYR A 94 -17.29 9.72 -16.75
CA TYR A 94 -17.51 10.08 -15.34
C TYR A 94 -16.26 10.57 -14.64
N PHE A 95 -16.47 11.30 -13.54
CA PHE A 95 -15.44 11.91 -12.70
C PHE A 95 -14.34 10.94 -12.24
N PHE A 96 -14.67 9.67 -11.97
CA PHE A 96 -13.69 8.67 -11.52
C PHE A 96 -12.76 8.17 -12.64
N ALA A 97 -13.09 8.40 -13.91
CA ALA A 97 -12.24 8.02 -15.05
C ALA A 97 -11.16 9.07 -15.38
N TRP A 98 -11.16 10.21 -14.69
CA TRP A 98 -10.23 11.32 -14.91
C TRP A 98 -8.76 10.92 -14.68
N ARG A 99 -7.85 11.59 -15.38
CA ARG A 99 -6.40 11.36 -15.25
C ARG A 99 -5.92 11.64 -13.83
N PHE A 100 -6.48 12.65 -13.18
CA PHE A 100 -6.18 13.04 -11.80
C PHE A 100 -6.12 11.87 -10.83
N TRP A 101 -7.14 11.00 -10.82
CA TRP A 101 -7.19 9.85 -9.91
C TRP A 101 -6.05 8.89 -10.12
N ARG A 102 -5.62 8.72 -11.37
CA ARG A 102 -4.55 7.80 -11.69
C ARG A 102 -3.21 8.31 -11.17
N TYR A 103 -2.94 9.60 -11.36
CA TYR A 103 -1.74 10.23 -10.83
C TYR A 103 -1.76 10.33 -9.31
N LEU A 104 -2.93 10.55 -8.70
CA LEU A 104 -3.08 10.53 -7.25
C LEU A 104 -2.78 9.13 -6.68
N TRP A 105 -3.25 8.08 -7.35
CA TRP A 105 -2.92 6.70 -6.97
C TRP A 105 -1.42 6.41 -7.11
N LEU A 106 -0.79 6.81 -8.22
CA LEU A 106 0.67 6.68 -8.39
C LEU A 106 1.44 7.48 -7.33
N LEU A 107 1.00 8.69 -7.02
CA LEU A 107 1.59 9.50 -5.96
C LEU A 107 1.46 8.81 -4.61
N SER A 108 0.32 8.18 -4.31
CA SER A 108 0.12 7.43 -3.08
C SER A 108 1.08 6.24 -2.96
N LEU A 109 1.37 5.54 -4.07
CA LEU A 109 2.38 4.48 -4.11
C LEU A 109 3.79 5.01 -3.85
N LEU A 110 4.14 6.15 -4.46
CA LEU A 110 5.45 6.78 -4.26
C LEU A 110 5.65 7.24 -2.81
N VAL A 111 4.62 7.87 -2.22
CA VAL A 111 4.65 8.28 -0.81
C VAL A 111 4.75 7.06 0.10
N TRP A 112 3.96 6.01 -0.15
CA TRP A 112 4.03 4.75 0.60
C TRP A 112 5.42 4.12 0.52
N ALA A 113 6.01 4.04 -0.68
CA ALA A 113 7.35 3.50 -0.89
C ALA A 113 8.43 4.35 -0.18
N GLY A 114 8.32 5.68 -0.24
CA GLY A 114 9.23 6.60 0.45
C GLY A 114 9.17 6.46 1.97
N VAL A 115 7.95 6.41 2.54
CA VAL A 115 7.74 6.18 3.98
C VAL A 115 8.32 4.82 4.40
N TRP A 116 8.15 3.80 3.57
CA TRP A 116 8.69 2.47 3.83
C TRP A 116 10.22 2.45 3.87
N VAL A 117 10.87 3.02 2.86
CA VAL A 117 12.34 3.12 2.80
C VAL A 117 12.87 3.93 3.98
N PHE A 118 12.25 5.08 4.28
CA PHE A 118 12.62 5.89 5.43
C PHE A 118 12.53 5.11 6.75
N HIS A 119 11.45 4.34 6.94
CA HIS A 119 11.27 3.54 8.14
C HIS A 119 12.28 2.40 8.24
N LEU A 120 12.60 1.73 7.13
CA LEU A 120 13.60 0.66 7.10
C LEU A 120 15.01 1.19 7.43
N VAL A 121 15.38 2.35 6.89
CA VAL A 121 16.73 2.91 7.06
C VAL A 121 16.91 3.57 8.43
N LYS A 122 15.95 4.37 8.89
CA LYS A 122 16.12 5.16 10.13
C LYS A 122 15.43 4.57 11.35
N ARG A 123 14.20 4.09 11.22
CA ARG A 123 13.36 3.73 12.37
C ARG A 123 13.54 2.28 12.82
N TYR A 124 13.67 1.36 11.88
CA TYR A 124 13.92 -0.05 12.15
C TYR A 124 15.18 -0.34 12.98
N PRO A 125 16.37 0.27 12.72
CA PRO A 125 17.55 0.00 13.56
C PRO A 125 17.36 0.49 15.00
N GLN A 126 16.65 1.59 15.20
CA GLN A 126 16.37 2.14 16.54
C GLN A 126 15.40 1.25 17.32
N GLU A 127 14.33 0.78 16.68
CA GLU A 127 13.36 -0.12 17.30
C GLU A 127 13.98 -1.48 17.66
N ARG A 128 14.91 -1.97 16.83
CA ARG A 128 15.66 -3.20 17.13
C ARG A 128 16.54 -3.04 18.37
N ALA A 129 17.32 -1.96 18.45
CA ALA A 129 18.17 -1.68 19.61
C ALA A 129 17.36 -1.52 20.91
N GLY A 130 16.21 -0.84 20.84
CA GLY A 130 15.30 -0.73 21.98
C GLY A 130 14.71 -2.07 22.42
N TYR A 131 14.34 -2.93 21.47
CA TYR A 131 13.84 -4.27 21.76
C TYR A 131 14.90 -5.17 22.43
N ASP A 132 16.15 -5.09 21.98
CA ASP A 132 17.27 -5.83 22.56
C ASP A 132 17.58 -5.36 24.00
N ALA A 133 17.56 -4.05 24.25
CA ALA A 133 17.70 -3.47 25.59
C ALA A 133 16.53 -3.83 26.53
N TYR A 134 15.32 -3.95 26.00
CA TYR A 134 14.16 -4.39 26.78
C TYR A 134 14.25 -5.87 27.14
N LYS A 135 14.73 -6.70 26.20
CA LYS A 135 14.95 -8.13 26.42
C LYS A 135 16.02 -8.40 27.48
N SER A 136 17.12 -7.64 27.48
CA SER A 136 18.15 -7.76 28.52
C SER A 136 17.60 -7.35 29.89
N ARG A 137 16.83 -6.27 29.99
CA ARG A 137 16.16 -5.86 31.26
C ARG A 137 15.19 -6.91 31.79
N GLN A 138 14.43 -7.57 30.92
CA GLN A 138 13.53 -8.65 31.32
C GLN A 138 14.24 -9.90 31.85
N GLN A 139 15.51 -10.15 31.47
CA GLN A 139 16.28 -11.25 32.04
C GLN A 139 16.63 -11.02 33.51
N TYR A 140 16.74 -9.75 33.94
CA TYR A 140 17.05 -9.38 35.32
C TYR A 140 15.82 -9.13 36.19
N MET A 141 14.62 -9.09 35.62
CA MET A 141 13.39 -9.02 36.41
C MET A 141 13.00 -10.41 36.90
N PRO A 142 12.93 -10.65 38.23
CA PRO A 142 12.43 -11.92 38.74
C PRO A 142 11.01 -12.12 38.24
N ARG A 143 10.77 -13.25 37.55
CA ARG A 143 9.43 -13.67 37.16
C ARG A 143 8.61 -13.85 38.45
N GLY A 144 7.85 -12.83 38.82
CA GLY A 144 6.97 -12.85 39.98
C GLY A 144 6.09 -14.09 39.91
N ASN A 145 6.28 -15.00 40.87
CA ASN A 145 5.56 -16.25 40.96
C ASN A 145 4.06 -15.94 41.18
N LYS A 146 3.28 -15.86 40.10
CA LYS A 146 1.82 -15.67 40.14
C LYS A 146 1.08 -16.78 40.91
N ARG A 147 1.77 -17.88 41.27
CA ARG A 147 1.23 -18.99 42.05
C ARG A 147 0.95 -18.67 43.54
N LYS A 148 1.47 -17.57 44.09
CA LYS A 148 1.28 -17.25 45.54
C LYS A 148 0.13 -16.27 45.85
N ALA A 149 -0.57 -15.74 44.85
CA ALA A 149 -1.66 -14.77 45.06
C ALA A 149 -3.07 -15.40 45.05
N ALA A 150 -3.20 -16.69 44.71
CA ALA A 150 -4.49 -17.40 44.64
C ALA A 150 -4.76 -18.29 45.87
N SER A 151 -3.97 -18.16 46.93
CA SER A 151 -4.08 -18.97 48.16
C SER A 151 -4.26 -18.12 49.43
N ARG A 152 -4.90 -16.96 49.32
CA ARG A 152 -5.38 -16.20 50.47
C ARG A 152 -6.88 -16.03 50.37
#